data_AF-A0AAV3QEE7-F1
#
_entry.id   AF-A0AAV3QEE7-F1
#
_cell.length_a   1.000
_cell.length_b   1.000
_cell.length_c   1.000
_cell.angle_alpha   90.00
_cell.angle_beta   90.00
_cell.angle_gamma   90.00
#
_symmetry.space_group_name_H-M   'P 1'
#
loop_
_entity.id
_entity.type
_entity.pdbx_description
1 polymer ?
#
loop_
_entity_poly.entity_id
_entity_poly.type
_entity_poly.pdbx_seq_one_letter_code
_entity_poly.pdbx_strand_id
1 'polypeptide(L)'
;MESFASLPSPSSAFAAYASISASVMLVKTAFNQIIPYKVQDYVYSIMNSFFKNYKNKMTILIEEKDGMMINDLFQDAETYLCTKINPNIGCLKLSKCSKDSTFNIKLGRAEQIIDNHDGVMVVWNFFTDKKSENPSRPGYNDVEKRYFSLVFDKKHKDDVLSSYLPFVVQKAKDIMEKRRVIKLYTYATHPYSHDRLWDFVKLQHPSTFDTLAMDPGLKQKIMDDLDRFLRRREFYRKVGKAWKRGYLLYGPPGTGKSSLIAAIANYLKFDVYDLELSCIHNDSSLRRLLLRTSNRSILVIEDIDCSVKLPGRCGFDPIIGQVDTKKPEQQFTLCGLLNFIDGLWSSCGDERIIIFTTNHKEKLEPALLRPGRMDVHINMSYLTPGGFKVLASNYLDIHEHDHHHHPSQMKEIEELIKKAEVTPAEVAEELMKTDDAHVSLDGVVNFLKRKNIEKIENVGFKEGGECDLPELKKAKIDINSVEMKSDVEDALDQ
;
A
#
# COMPACT_ATOMS: atom_id res chain seq x y z
N MET A 1 -22.81 -37.54 38.23
CA MET A 1 -22.06 -38.80 38.36
C MET A 1 -20.84 -38.67 37.47
N GLU A 2 -19.65 -38.83 38.07
CA GLU A 2 -18.29 -38.87 37.47
C GLU A 2 -17.80 -37.55 36.82
N SER A 3 -16.56 -37.06 36.99
CA SER A 3 -15.34 -37.60 37.56
C SER A 3 -14.49 -36.42 38.11
N PHE A 4 -14.31 -36.34 39.43
CA PHE A 4 -13.16 -35.64 40.01
C PHE A 4 -12.04 -36.68 40.09
N ALA A 5 -10.96 -36.45 39.34
CA ALA A 5 -9.78 -37.31 39.34
C ALA A 5 -9.24 -37.44 40.77
N SER A 6 -9.14 -38.69 41.21
CA SER A 6 -8.62 -39.10 42.51
C SER A 6 -7.16 -38.64 42.67
N LEU A 7 -6.93 -37.69 43.56
CA LEU A 7 -5.60 -37.44 44.10
C LEU A 7 -5.12 -38.73 44.79
N PRO A 8 -3.96 -39.31 44.42
CA PRO A 8 -3.44 -40.49 45.09
C PRO A 8 -3.26 -40.20 46.58
N SER A 9 -3.71 -41.12 47.45
CA SER A 9 -3.52 -40.98 48.90
C SER A 9 -2.02 -40.79 49.21
N PRO A 10 -1.66 -40.07 50.29
CA PRO A 10 -0.25 -39.89 50.67
C PRO A 10 0.50 -41.23 50.75
N SER A 11 -0.16 -42.29 51.20
CA SER A 11 0.38 -43.66 51.23
C SER A 11 0.73 -44.23 49.85
N SER A 12 -0.08 -43.95 48.82
CA SER A 12 0.21 -44.37 47.44
C SER A 12 1.34 -43.55 46.80
N ALA A 13 1.47 -42.26 47.14
CA ALA A 13 2.61 -41.44 46.74
C ALA A 13 3.92 -41.91 47.40
N PHE A 14 3.87 -42.28 48.69
CA PHE A 14 5.03 -42.88 49.38
C PHE A 14 5.39 -44.25 48.82
N ALA A 15 4.41 -45.10 48.49
CA ALA A 15 4.65 -46.40 47.88
C ALA A 15 5.25 -46.27 46.46
N ALA A 16 4.74 -45.32 45.65
CA ALA A 16 5.31 -45.02 44.35
C ALA A 16 6.74 -44.47 44.48
N TYR A 17 6.99 -43.57 45.43
CA TYR A 17 8.33 -43.04 45.70
C TYR A 17 9.30 -44.13 46.15
N ALA A 18 8.89 -45.01 47.06
CA ALA A 18 9.70 -46.13 47.53
C ALA A 18 9.99 -47.13 46.40
N SER A 19 8.99 -47.44 45.55
CA SER A 19 9.14 -48.33 44.39
C SER A 19 10.09 -47.76 43.33
N ILE A 20 9.96 -46.46 43.02
CA ILE A 20 10.87 -45.76 42.09
C ILE A 20 12.28 -45.73 42.69
N SER A 21 12.43 -45.41 43.97
CA SER A 21 13.73 -45.37 44.65
C SER A 21 14.42 -46.73 44.68
N ALA A 22 13.66 -47.80 44.96
CA ALA A 22 14.14 -49.18 44.92
C ALA A 22 14.55 -49.59 43.51
N SER A 23 13.75 -49.25 42.49
CA SER A 23 14.05 -49.52 41.09
C SER A 23 15.32 -48.79 40.63
N VAL A 24 15.48 -47.52 41.01
CA VAL A 24 16.68 -46.73 40.74
C VAL A 24 17.91 -47.31 41.45
N MET A 25 17.77 -47.75 42.70
CA MET A 25 18.86 -48.42 43.42
C MET A 25 19.26 -49.74 42.75
N LEU A 26 18.29 -50.55 42.29
CA LEU A 26 18.57 -51.79 41.59
C LEU A 26 19.28 -51.54 40.25
N VAL A 27 18.80 -50.58 39.47
CA VAL A 27 19.45 -50.19 38.20
C VAL A 27 20.85 -49.64 38.45
N LYS A 28 21.04 -48.80 39.48
CA LYS A 28 22.36 -48.28 39.85
C LYS A 28 23.31 -49.39 40.29
N THR A 29 22.81 -50.36 41.05
CA THR A 29 23.62 -51.50 41.52
C THR A 29 23.99 -52.42 40.36
N ALA A 30 23.05 -52.72 39.46
CA ALA A 30 23.29 -53.48 38.25
C ALA A 30 24.28 -52.78 37.31
N PHE A 31 24.12 -51.47 37.10
CA PHE A 31 25.04 -50.65 36.32
C PHE A 31 26.45 -50.68 36.91
N ASN A 32 26.57 -50.56 38.24
CA ASN A 32 27.86 -50.58 38.92
C ASN A 32 28.55 -51.96 38.93
N GLN A 33 27.79 -53.04 38.91
CA GLN A 33 28.33 -54.41 38.92
C GLN A 33 28.64 -54.96 37.52
N ILE A 34 27.90 -54.54 36.50
CA ILE A 34 28.02 -55.06 35.13
C ILE A 34 29.02 -54.22 34.30
N ILE A 35 29.10 -52.92 34.54
CA ILE A 35 29.87 -52.00 33.69
C ILE A 35 31.20 -51.66 34.40
N PRO A 36 32.36 -51.96 33.80
CA PRO A 36 33.67 -51.60 34.37
C PRO A 36 33.82 -50.10 34.59
N TYR A 37 34.52 -49.70 35.66
CA TYR A 37 34.67 -48.30 36.07
C TYR A 37 35.15 -47.35 34.94
N LYS A 38 36.07 -47.83 34.08
CA LYS A 38 36.54 -47.06 32.90
C LYS A 38 35.44 -46.77 31.87
N VAL A 39 34.47 -47.67 31.72
CA VAL A 39 33.32 -47.50 30.81
C VAL A 39 32.28 -46.57 31.46
N GLN A 40 32.12 -46.62 32.78
CA GLN A 40 31.27 -45.67 33.50
C GLN A 40 31.77 -44.24 33.32
N ASP A 41 33.08 -44.00 33.50
CA ASP A 41 33.70 -42.68 33.28
C ASP A 41 33.53 -42.21 31.84
N TYR A 42 33.64 -43.12 30.86
CA TYR A 42 33.40 -42.80 29.45
C TYR A 42 31.93 -42.43 29.18
N VAL A 43 30.98 -43.18 29.74
CA VAL A 43 29.54 -42.89 29.64
C VAL A 43 29.20 -41.57 30.33
N TYR A 44 29.75 -41.30 31.53
CA TYR A 44 29.62 -40.03 32.21
C TYR A 44 30.24 -38.88 31.41
N SER A 45 31.38 -39.09 30.75
CA SER A 45 32.01 -38.11 29.87
C SER A 45 31.17 -37.81 28.63
N ILE A 46 30.60 -38.84 27.99
CA ILE A 46 29.67 -38.68 26.86
C ILE A 46 28.42 -37.93 27.32
N MET A 47 27.78 -38.36 28.41
CA MET A 47 26.58 -37.71 28.93
C MET A 47 26.89 -36.27 29.32
N ASN A 48 27.97 -36.01 30.06
CA ASN A 48 28.35 -34.66 30.48
C ASN A 48 28.76 -33.78 29.29
N SER A 49 29.37 -34.33 28.24
CA SER A 49 29.62 -33.62 26.97
C SER A 49 28.31 -33.27 26.26
N PHE A 50 27.39 -34.22 26.18
CA PHE A 50 26.06 -34.05 25.58
C PHE A 50 25.22 -32.99 26.32
N PHE A 51 25.24 -33.02 27.67
CA PHE A 51 24.54 -32.04 28.51
C PHE A 51 25.26 -30.68 28.62
N LYS A 52 26.60 -30.63 28.57
CA LYS A 52 27.37 -29.36 28.46
C LYS A 52 27.07 -28.65 27.14
N ASN A 53 26.99 -29.38 26.03
CA ASN A 53 26.65 -28.82 24.73
C ASN A 53 25.22 -28.25 24.65
N TYR A 54 24.29 -28.73 25.49
CA TYR A 54 22.96 -28.12 25.61
C TYR A 54 22.96 -26.85 26.48
N LYS A 55 23.82 -26.76 27.50
CA LYS A 55 23.93 -25.57 28.37
C LYS A 55 24.62 -24.36 27.72
N ASN A 56 25.42 -24.58 26.67
CA ASN A 56 26.14 -23.51 25.97
C ASN A 56 25.39 -22.94 24.76
N LYS A 57 24.18 -23.41 24.45
CA LYS A 57 23.37 -22.83 23.37
C LYS A 57 22.54 -21.66 23.88
N MET A 58 22.48 -20.61 23.07
CA MET A 58 21.58 -19.47 23.26
C MET A 58 20.43 -19.57 22.26
N THR A 59 19.24 -19.19 22.69
CA THR A 59 18.05 -19.12 21.86
C THR A 59 17.51 -17.69 21.86
N ILE A 60 17.27 -17.12 20.68
CA ILE A 60 16.55 -15.85 20.51
C ILE A 60 15.18 -16.16 19.93
N LEU A 61 14.14 -15.62 20.56
CA LEU A 61 12.75 -15.72 20.10
C LEU A 61 12.40 -14.47 19.29
N ILE A 62 11.87 -14.67 18.09
CA ILE A 62 11.40 -13.60 17.20
C ILE A 62 9.93 -13.87 16.93
N GLU A 63 9.06 -13.18 17.67
CA GLU A 63 7.61 -13.29 17.50
C GLU A 63 7.15 -12.51 16.26
N GLU A 64 6.07 -12.97 15.61
CA GLU A 64 5.46 -12.29 14.46
C GLU A 64 4.97 -10.87 14.80
N LYS A 65 4.50 -10.64 16.02
CA LYS A 65 3.94 -9.36 16.46
C LYS A 65 4.77 -8.78 17.59
N ASP A 66 5.07 -7.49 17.50
CA ASP A 66 5.57 -6.69 18.61
C ASP A 66 4.48 -5.67 19.02
N GLY A 67 3.76 -6.00 20.10
CA GLY A 67 2.57 -5.26 20.50
C GLY A 67 1.46 -5.24 19.44
N MET A 68 1.14 -4.07 18.90
CA MET A 68 0.14 -3.89 17.83
C MET A 68 0.73 -3.96 16.42
N MET A 69 2.06 -4.00 16.29
CA MET A 69 2.76 -3.96 15.01
C MET A 69 3.23 -5.35 14.60
N ILE A 70 3.46 -5.54 13.30
CA ILE A 70 4.14 -6.74 12.82
C ILE A 70 5.64 -6.51 13.04
N ASN A 71 6.34 -7.52 13.52
CA ASN A 71 7.78 -7.45 13.75
C ASN A 71 8.52 -7.49 12.41
N ASP A 72 9.19 -6.40 12.06
CA ASP A 72 9.95 -6.29 10.81
C ASP A 72 11.03 -7.37 10.71
N LEU A 73 11.71 -7.70 11.83
CA LEU A 73 12.72 -8.74 11.88
C LEU A 73 12.14 -10.12 11.53
N PHE A 74 10.88 -10.38 11.91
CA PHE A 74 10.21 -11.62 11.55
C PHE A 74 9.96 -11.70 10.05
N GLN A 75 9.49 -10.61 9.43
CA GLN A 75 9.25 -10.56 7.98
C GLN A 75 10.54 -10.67 7.17
N ASP A 76 11.59 -9.97 7.63
CA ASP A 76 12.91 -9.99 7.02
C ASP A 76 13.50 -11.41 7.08
N ALA A 77 13.44 -12.06 8.26
CA ALA A 77 13.88 -13.42 8.44
C ALA A 77 13.09 -14.41 7.56
N GLU A 78 11.75 -14.32 7.52
CA GLU A 78 10.92 -15.16 6.66
C GLU A 78 11.36 -15.05 5.19
N THR A 79 11.56 -13.81 4.71
CA THR A 79 11.96 -13.53 3.32
C THR A 79 13.35 -14.09 3.00
N TYR A 80 14.33 -13.86 3.88
CA TYR A 80 15.69 -14.38 3.70
C TYR A 80 15.72 -15.91 3.71
N LEU A 81 15.07 -16.54 4.69
CA LEU A 81 15.07 -17.99 4.87
C LEU A 81 14.38 -18.73 3.71
N CYS A 82 13.38 -18.11 3.08
CA CYS A 82 12.77 -18.66 1.86
C CYS A 82 13.76 -18.80 0.69
N THR A 83 14.93 -18.14 0.73
CA THR A 83 16.01 -18.33 -0.26
C THR A 83 16.98 -19.45 0.09
N LYS A 84 16.97 -19.92 1.34
CA LYS A 84 17.84 -20.97 1.88
C LYS A 84 17.15 -22.32 1.97
N ILE A 85 16.05 -22.49 1.24
CA ILE A 85 15.28 -23.75 1.22
C ILE A 85 16.18 -24.86 0.65
N ASN A 86 16.49 -25.85 1.48
CA ASN A 86 17.21 -27.04 1.07
C ASN A 86 16.24 -28.16 0.61
N PRO A 87 16.70 -29.19 -0.11
CA PRO A 87 15.85 -30.30 -0.55
C PRO A 87 15.25 -31.14 0.58
N ASN A 88 15.73 -30.98 1.83
CA ASN A 88 15.33 -31.78 3.00
C ASN A 88 14.23 -31.11 3.85
N ILE A 89 13.69 -29.97 3.41
CA ILE A 89 12.57 -29.28 4.08
C ILE A 89 11.29 -30.09 3.90
N GLY A 90 10.61 -30.36 5.02
CA GLY A 90 9.47 -31.29 5.06
C GLY A 90 8.15 -30.70 4.58
N CYS A 91 8.00 -29.37 4.65
CA CYS A 91 6.74 -28.69 4.41
C CYS A 91 6.96 -27.26 3.88
N LEU A 92 6.44 -27.00 2.68
CA LEU A 92 6.38 -25.66 2.08
C LEU A 92 4.93 -25.28 1.83
N LYS A 93 4.58 -24.04 2.17
CA LYS A 93 3.30 -23.45 1.84
C LYS A 93 3.42 -22.69 0.53
N LEU A 94 2.74 -23.17 -0.51
CA LEU A 94 2.70 -22.54 -1.82
C LEU A 94 1.42 -21.74 -1.97
N SER A 95 1.55 -20.56 -2.58
CA SER A 95 0.41 -19.77 -3.03
C SER A 95 0.69 -19.21 -4.42
N LYS A 96 -0.31 -19.19 -5.29
CA LYS A 96 -0.22 -18.59 -6.61
C LYS A 96 -1.47 -17.76 -6.81
N CYS A 97 -1.31 -16.47 -7.05
CA CYS A 97 -2.40 -15.62 -7.52
C CYS A 97 -2.57 -15.87 -9.03
N SER A 98 -3.81 -15.79 -9.55
CA SER A 98 -4.11 -16.00 -10.97
C SER A 98 -3.31 -15.08 -11.91
N LYS A 99 -2.88 -13.91 -11.41
CA LYS A 99 -2.06 -12.92 -12.15
C LYS A 99 -0.54 -13.12 -12.00
N ASP A 100 -0.09 -14.15 -11.26
CA ASP A 100 1.34 -14.35 -10.97
C ASP A 100 1.96 -15.39 -11.89
N SER A 101 3.07 -15.03 -12.54
CA SER A 101 3.89 -15.96 -13.33
C SER A 101 4.68 -16.95 -12.47
N THR A 102 4.88 -16.64 -11.18
CA THR A 102 5.69 -17.43 -10.24
C THR A 102 4.93 -17.81 -8.98
N PHE A 103 5.21 -18.98 -8.39
CA PHE A 103 4.68 -19.38 -7.10
C PHE A 103 5.28 -18.54 -5.96
N ASN A 104 4.44 -18.10 -5.02
CA ASN A 104 4.87 -17.52 -3.75
C ASN A 104 5.04 -18.66 -2.73
N ILE A 105 6.29 -18.92 -2.38
CA ILE A 105 6.71 -20.00 -1.47
C ILE A 105 6.90 -19.41 -0.08
N LYS A 106 6.26 -20.02 0.92
CA LYS A 106 6.42 -19.71 2.34
C LYS A 106 6.79 -20.98 3.11
N LEU A 107 7.40 -20.80 4.27
CA LEU A 107 7.77 -21.93 5.14
C LEU A 107 6.51 -22.57 5.75
N GLY A 108 6.48 -23.91 5.74
CA GLY A 108 5.48 -24.72 6.42
C GLY A 108 5.80 -24.90 7.91
N ARG A 109 4.96 -25.64 8.64
CA ARG A 109 5.07 -25.78 10.10
C ARG A 109 6.29 -26.61 10.51
N ALA A 110 6.98 -26.19 11.57
CA ALA A 110 8.04 -26.95 12.26
C ALA A 110 9.28 -27.24 11.40
N GLU A 111 9.66 -26.29 10.53
CA GLU A 111 10.85 -26.40 9.69
C GLU A 111 12.11 -25.92 10.39
N GLN A 112 13.22 -26.62 10.14
CA GLN A 112 14.55 -26.27 10.62
C GLN A 112 15.45 -25.90 9.42
N ILE A 113 16.07 -24.73 9.49
CA ILE A 113 17.01 -24.24 8.49
C ILE A 113 18.35 -23.97 9.19
N ILE A 114 19.41 -24.58 8.68
CA ILE A 114 20.77 -24.36 9.16
C ILE A 114 21.43 -23.36 8.21
N ASP A 115 21.98 -22.29 8.77
CA ASP A 115 22.75 -21.29 8.02
C ASP A 115 24.13 -21.11 8.66
N ASN A 116 25.07 -20.60 7.87
CA ASN A 116 26.43 -20.34 8.30
C ASN A 116 26.86 -18.95 7.83
N HIS A 117 27.32 -18.14 8.77
CA HIS A 117 27.81 -16.78 8.51
C HIS A 117 29.12 -16.57 9.26
N ASP A 118 30.20 -16.26 8.53
CA ASP A 118 31.55 -16.04 9.07
C ASP A 118 32.06 -17.18 9.99
N GLY A 119 31.66 -18.43 9.70
CA GLY A 119 32.03 -19.61 10.50
C GLY A 119 31.16 -19.86 11.73
N VAL A 120 30.17 -18.99 11.99
CA VAL A 120 29.16 -19.18 13.03
C VAL A 120 27.97 -19.96 12.45
N MET A 121 27.77 -21.18 12.95
CA MET A 121 26.59 -21.96 12.61
C MET A 121 25.38 -21.51 13.41
N VAL A 122 24.29 -21.21 12.71
CA VAL A 122 23.05 -20.72 13.29
C VAL A 122 21.89 -21.59 12.80
N VAL A 123 21.01 -21.97 13.72
CA VAL A 123 19.87 -22.85 13.43
C VAL A 123 18.57 -22.09 13.63
N TRP A 124 17.82 -21.90 12.56
CA TRP A 124 16.48 -21.33 12.56
C TRP A 124 15.43 -22.43 12.69
N ASN A 125 14.48 -22.25 13.61
CA ASN A 125 13.32 -23.14 13.74
C ASN A 125 12.05 -22.29 13.63
N PHE A 126 11.12 -22.70 12.78
CA PHE A 126 9.84 -22.02 12.60
C PHE A 126 8.71 -22.76 13.31
N PHE A 127 8.02 -22.07 14.22
CA PHE A 127 6.94 -22.67 15.00
C PHE A 127 5.59 -21.98 14.76
N THR A 128 4.53 -22.77 14.90
CA THR A 128 3.14 -22.32 14.85
C THR A 128 2.41 -22.95 16.02
N ASP A 129 2.00 -22.11 16.97
CA ASP A 129 1.27 -22.52 18.16
C ASP A 129 -0.21 -22.21 17.99
N LYS A 130 -1.05 -23.23 18.17
CA LYS A 130 -2.51 -23.08 18.24
C LYS A 130 -2.85 -22.96 19.70
N LYS A 131 -3.47 -21.87 20.14
CA LYS A 131 -4.06 -21.84 21.48
C LYS A 131 -5.14 -22.92 21.56
N SER A 132 -5.38 -23.47 22.75
CA SER A 132 -6.47 -24.42 22.94
C SER A 132 -7.80 -23.67 22.88
N GLU A 133 -8.83 -24.30 22.32
CA GLU A 133 -10.20 -23.82 22.36
C GLU A 133 -10.56 -23.35 23.76
N ASN A 134 -11.00 -22.10 23.88
CA ASN A 134 -11.59 -21.61 25.11
C ASN A 134 -13.04 -22.15 25.15
N PRO A 135 -13.40 -23.09 26.06
CA PRO A 135 -14.71 -23.77 26.02
C PRO A 135 -15.90 -22.80 26.17
N SER A 136 -15.63 -21.59 26.64
CA SER A 136 -16.63 -20.55 26.92
C SER A 136 -17.03 -19.70 25.71
N ARG A 137 -16.34 -19.80 24.56
CA ARG A 137 -16.65 -19.03 23.33
C ARG A 137 -16.34 -19.85 22.05
N PRO A 138 -17.24 -20.76 21.63
CA PRO A 138 -17.09 -21.47 20.37
C PRO A 138 -17.29 -20.47 19.21
N GLY A 139 -16.29 -20.35 18.33
CA GLY A 139 -16.35 -19.50 17.13
C GLY A 139 -15.37 -18.32 17.06
N TYR A 140 -14.55 -18.08 18.09
CA TYR A 140 -13.42 -17.15 17.97
C TYR A 140 -12.25 -17.91 17.31
N ASN A 141 -12.01 -17.68 16.02
CA ASN A 141 -10.87 -18.27 15.32
C ASN A 141 -9.58 -18.02 16.11
N ASP A 142 -8.91 -19.10 16.51
CA ASP A 142 -7.64 -19.03 17.19
C ASP A 142 -6.62 -18.27 16.35
N VAL A 143 -6.04 -17.23 16.95
CA VAL A 143 -4.91 -16.54 16.33
C VAL A 143 -3.71 -17.47 16.48
N GLU A 144 -3.39 -18.22 15.44
CA GLU A 144 -2.15 -19.00 15.34
C GLU A 144 -0.96 -18.07 15.63
N LYS A 145 -0.23 -18.33 16.72
CA LYS A 145 0.97 -17.56 17.04
C LYS A 145 2.13 -18.14 16.24
N ARG A 146 2.74 -17.31 15.39
CA ARG A 146 3.94 -17.67 14.62
C ARG A 146 5.17 -17.01 15.23
N TYR A 147 6.26 -17.75 15.32
CA TYR A 147 7.54 -17.24 15.81
C TYR A 147 8.70 -18.05 15.24
N PHE A 148 9.85 -17.39 15.11
CA PHE A 148 11.12 -18.03 14.85
C PHE A 148 11.90 -18.21 16.15
N SER A 149 12.60 -19.33 16.25
CA SER A 149 13.58 -19.61 17.31
C SER A 149 14.94 -19.75 16.66
N LEU A 150 15.85 -18.83 17.01
CA LEU A 150 17.21 -18.78 16.53
C LEU A 150 18.15 -19.38 17.56
N VAL A 151 18.78 -20.51 17.24
CA VAL A 151 19.64 -21.26 18.16
C VAL A 151 21.09 -21.24 17.68
N PHE A 152 22.03 -20.84 18.54
CA PHE A 152 23.46 -20.76 18.25
C PHE A 152 24.30 -20.93 19.53
N ASP A 153 25.63 -21.06 19.41
CA ASP A 153 26.51 -21.12 20.57
C ASP A 153 26.61 -19.75 21.25
N LYS A 154 26.38 -19.70 22.56
CA LYS A 154 26.36 -18.47 23.37
C LYS A 154 27.63 -17.64 23.23
N LYS A 155 28.79 -18.26 22.91
CA LYS A 155 30.05 -17.53 22.67
C LYS A 155 29.99 -16.54 21.50
N HIS A 156 29.10 -16.78 20.53
CA HIS A 156 28.92 -15.96 19.33
C HIS A 156 27.74 -14.98 19.45
N LYS A 157 27.26 -14.71 20.67
CA LYS A 157 26.12 -13.79 20.88
C LYS A 157 26.34 -12.44 20.21
N ASP A 158 27.50 -11.84 20.41
CA ASP A 158 27.78 -10.50 19.88
C ASP A 158 27.93 -10.54 18.36
N ASP A 159 28.59 -11.57 17.81
CA ASP A 159 28.71 -11.79 16.35
C ASP A 159 27.32 -11.93 15.71
N VAL A 160 26.43 -12.70 16.33
CA VAL A 160 25.07 -12.94 15.82
C VAL A 160 24.23 -11.65 15.84
N LEU A 161 24.27 -10.90 16.94
CA LEU A 161 23.48 -9.67 17.08
C LEU A 161 24.02 -8.50 16.25
N SER A 162 25.35 -8.38 16.10
CA SER A 162 26.00 -7.24 15.45
C SER A 162 26.35 -7.46 13.98
N SER A 163 26.53 -8.71 13.53
CA SER A 163 26.88 -9.06 12.16
C SER A 163 25.78 -9.84 11.45
N TYR A 164 25.41 -11.01 11.98
CA TYR A 164 24.51 -11.93 11.26
C TYR A 164 23.08 -11.41 11.11
N LEU A 165 22.42 -10.95 12.19
CA LEU A 165 21.06 -10.42 12.09
C LEU A 165 20.98 -9.19 11.18
N PRO A 166 21.88 -8.19 11.27
CA PRO A 166 21.93 -7.09 10.31
C PRO A 166 22.16 -7.56 8.86
N PHE A 167 23.00 -8.57 8.64
CA PHE A 167 23.20 -9.18 7.33
C PHE A 167 21.90 -9.80 6.79
N VAL A 168 21.18 -10.57 7.62
CA VAL A 168 19.87 -11.16 7.26
C VAL A 168 18.87 -10.07 6.88
N VAL A 169 18.76 -9.01 7.69
CA VAL A 169 17.89 -7.85 7.43
C VAL A 169 18.25 -7.17 6.12
N GLN A 170 19.55 -6.92 5.87
CA GLN A 170 19.98 -6.28 4.63
C GLN A 170 19.72 -7.15 3.40
N LYS A 171 20.02 -8.46 3.48
CA LYS A 171 19.73 -9.39 2.37
C LYS A 171 18.24 -9.51 2.10
N ALA A 172 17.42 -9.57 3.14
CA ALA A 172 15.97 -9.57 3.01
C ALA A 172 15.48 -8.32 2.27
N LYS A 173 15.96 -7.13 2.65
CA LYS A 173 15.66 -5.87 1.96
C LYS A 173 16.06 -5.89 0.49
N ASP A 174 17.26 -6.37 0.17
CA ASP A 174 17.72 -6.50 -1.21
C ASP A 174 16.81 -7.44 -2.04
N ILE A 175 16.36 -8.55 -1.45
CA ILE A 175 15.45 -9.51 -2.08
C ILE A 175 14.06 -8.89 -2.29
N MET A 176 13.55 -8.20 -1.26
CA MET A 176 12.25 -7.53 -1.31
C MET A 176 12.25 -6.42 -2.35
N GLU A 177 13.32 -5.64 -2.45
CA GLU A 177 13.47 -4.57 -3.45
C GLU A 177 13.49 -5.15 -4.88
N LYS A 178 14.26 -6.22 -5.12
CA LYS A 178 14.31 -6.90 -6.43
C LYS A 178 12.98 -7.52 -6.85
N ARG A 179 12.17 -7.95 -5.89
CA ARG A 179 10.85 -8.57 -6.13
C ARG A 179 9.71 -7.60 -5.87
N ARG A 180 9.98 -6.30 -5.70
CA ARG A 180 9.00 -5.32 -5.25
C ARG A 180 7.94 -5.14 -6.32
N VAL A 181 6.73 -5.56 -5.99
CA VAL A 181 5.53 -5.25 -6.75
C VAL A 181 4.73 -4.29 -5.91
N ILE A 182 4.35 -3.16 -6.51
CA ILE A 182 3.54 -2.14 -5.84
C ILE A 182 2.17 -2.76 -5.54
N LYS A 183 1.68 -2.54 -4.33
CA LYS A 183 0.37 -3.01 -3.88
C LYS A 183 -0.58 -1.84 -3.72
N LEU A 184 -1.84 -2.07 -4.10
CA LEU A 184 -2.96 -1.20 -3.77
C LEU A 184 -3.73 -1.84 -2.61
N TYR A 185 -3.79 -1.12 -1.51
CA TYR A 185 -4.48 -1.50 -0.29
C TYR A 185 -5.82 -0.80 -0.19
N THR A 186 -6.84 -1.55 0.20
CA THR A 186 -8.20 -1.04 0.46
C THR A 186 -8.70 -1.56 1.82
N TYR A 187 -9.72 -0.90 2.36
CA TYR A 187 -10.28 -1.27 3.66
C TYR A 187 -10.90 -2.67 3.60
N ALA A 188 -10.47 -3.54 4.51
CA ALA A 188 -10.97 -4.91 4.59
C ALA A 188 -12.42 -4.91 5.12
N THR A 189 -13.38 -5.32 4.28
CA THR A 189 -14.81 -5.39 4.63
C THR A 189 -15.21 -6.74 5.25
N HIS A 190 -14.28 -7.70 5.37
CA HIS A 190 -14.61 -9.05 5.82
C HIS A 190 -14.88 -9.14 7.34
N PRO A 191 -16.09 -9.60 7.75
CA PRO A 191 -16.50 -9.65 9.17
C PRO A 191 -15.67 -10.60 10.05
N TYR A 192 -14.92 -11.53 9.44
CA TYR A 192 -14.29 -12.66 10.14
C TYR A 192 -12.80 -12.49 10.43
N SER A 193 -12.17 -11.40 9.97
CA SER A 193 -10.75 -11.13 10.21
C SER A 193 -10.55 -9.85 11.02
N HIS A 194 -10.80 -9.90 12.33
CA HIS A 194 -10.56 -8.77 13.25
C HIS A 194 -9.11 -8.23 13.26
N ASP A 195 -8.17 -8.92 12.61
CA ASP A 195 -6.73 -8.62 12.61
C ASP A 195 -6.21 -8.10 11.25
N ARG A 196 -6.97 -8.22 10.15
CA ARG A 196 -6.60 -7.62 8.85
C ARG A 196 -7.48 -6.42 8.55
N LEU A 197 -6.89 -5.23 8.60
CA LEU A 197 -7.57 -3.96 8.30
C LEU A 197 -7.38 -3.52 6.86
N TRP A 198 -6.31 -3.99 6.23
CA TRP A 198 -5.95 -3.67 4.87
C TRP A 198 -5.90 -4.97 4.07
N ASP A 199 -6.75 -5.06 3.06
CA ASP A 199 -6.63 -6.05 1.99
C ASP A 199 -5.88 -5.42 0.82
N PHE A 200 -5.22 -6.24 0.00
CA PHE A 200 -4.40 -5.71 -1.08
C PHE A 200 -4.53 -6.48 -2.38
N VAL A 201 -4.35 -5.76 -3.47
CA VAL A 201 -4.16 -6.27 -4.82
C VAL A 201 -2.84 -5.73 -5.37
N LYS A 202 -2.28 -6.41 -6.38
CA LYS A 202 -1.11 -5.88 -7.09
C LYS A 202 -1.54 -4.69 -7.94
N LEU A 203 -0.90 -3.55 -7.75
CA LEU A 203 -1.10 -2.36 -8.57
C LEU A 203 -0.25 -2.48 -9.83
N GLN A 204 -0.90 -2.69 -10.97
CA GLN A 204 -0.29 -2.74 -12.30
C GLN A 204 -0.90 -1.63 -13.17
N HIS A 205 -0.79 -0.39 -12.71
CA HIS A 205 -1.32 0.75 -13.44
C HIS A 205 -0.29 1.21 -14.49
N PRO A 206 -0.66 1.39 -15.77
CA PRO A 206 0.29 1.73 -16.83
C PRO A 206 0.80 3.18 -16.75
N SER A 207 0.09 4.07 -16.04
CA SER A 207 0.46 5.48 -15.98
C SER A 207 1.82 5.71 -15.31
N THR A 208 2.69 6.38 -16.04
CA THR A 208 3.97 6.96 -15.61
C THR A 208 3.96 8.47 -15.84
N PHE A 209 4.95 9.18 -15.30
CA PHE A 209 5.13 10.60 -15.60
C PHE A 209 5.34 10.88 -17.10
N ASP A 210 5.74 9.90 -17.89
CA ASP A 210 5.93 10.04 -19.34
C ASP A 210 4.61 9.90 -20.10
N THR A 211 3.72 9.02 -19.63
CA THR A 211 2.38 8.85 -20.23
C THR A 211 1.39 9.95 -19.84
N LEU A 212 1.65 10.69 -18.75
CA LEU A 212 0.70 11.63 -18.18
C LEU A 212 0.68 12.94 -18.96
N ALA A 213 -0.48 13.28 -19.51
CA ALA A 213 -0.71 14.52 -20.25
C ALA A 213 -0.73 15.74 -19.33
N MET A 214 0.44 16.33 -19.08
CA MET A 214 0.59 17.51 -18.23
C MET A 214 1.69 18.45 -18.74
N ASP A 215 1.71 19.67 -18.23
CA ASP A 215 2.78 20.63 -18.54
C ASP A 215 4.17 20.10 -18.11
N PRO A 216 5.18 20.11 -19.00
CA PRO A 216 6.53 19.61 -18.67
C PRO A 216 7.19 20.34 -17.49
N GLY A 217 6.94 21.64 -17.34
CA GLY A 217 7.46 22.44 -16.24
C GLY A 217 6.83 22.05 -14.90
N LEU A 218 5.53 21.78 -14.87
CA LEU A 218 4.85 21.24 -13.69
C LEU A 218 5.30 19.81 -13.37
N LYS A 219 5.45 18.95 -14.39
CA LYS A 219 5.98 17.58 -14.26
C LYS A 219 7.32 17.57 -13.54
N GLN A 220 8.28 18.37 -14.03
CA GLN A 220 9.62 18.44 -13.45
C GLN A 220 9.59 18.92 -12.00
N LYS A 221 8.79 19.94 -11.69
CA LYS A 221 8.63 20.45 -10.31
C LYS A 221 8.13 19.39 -9.33
N ILE A 222 7.19 18.55 -9.76
CA ILE A 222 6.67 17.45 -8.94
C ILE A 222 7.78 16.42 -8.71
N MET A 223 8.45 15.98 -9.78
CA MET A 223 9.54 15.00 -9.68
C MET A 223 10.68 15.49 -8.78
N ASP A 224 11.09 16.76 -8.92
CA ASP A 224 12.12 17.37 -8.08
C ASP A 224 11.73 17.41 -6.59
N ASP A 225 10.45 17.67 -6.28
CA ASP A 225 9.96 17.68 -4.90
C ASP A 225 9.91 16.28 -4.29
N LEU A 226 9.50 15.28 -5.07
CA LEU A 226 9.49 13.86 -4.66
C LEU A 226 10.91 13.36 -4.38
N ASP A 227 11.83 13.64 -5.28
CA ASP A 227 13.26 13.35 -5.12
C ASP A 227 13.87 14.05 -3.90
N ARG A 228 13.49 15.31 -3.70
CA ARG A 228 13.90 16.09 -2.54
C ARG A 228 13.35 15.48 -1.25
N PHE A 229 12.13 14.92 -1.25
CA PHE A 229 11.55 14.24 -0.10
C PHE A 229 12.34 12.96 0.25
N LEU A 230 12.68 12.14 -0.75
CA LEU A 230 13.46 10.90 -0.56
C LEU A 230 14.85 11.16 0.01
N ARG A 231 15.56 12.18 -0.48
CA ARG A 231 16.93 12.51 -0.05
C ARG A 231 17.02 13.15 1.34
N ARG A 232 15.91 13.49 2.00
CA ARG A 232 15.89 14.33 3.20
C ARG A 232 15.57 13.61 4.51
N ARG A 233 15.63 12.28 4.55
CA ARG A 233 15.41 11.50 5.79
C ARG A 233 16.13 12.07 7.00
N GLU A 234 17.44 12.27 6.89
CA GLU A 234 18.30 12.74 7.98
C GLU A 234 17.96 14.18 8.39
N PHE A 235 17.53 15.00 7.42
CA PHE A 235 17.10 16.37 7.67
C PHE A 235 15.83 16.39 8.53
N TYR A 236 14.79 15.60 8.16
CA TYR A 236 13.56 15.48 8.94
C TYR A 236 13.84 15.02 10.37
N ARG A 237 14.70 13.99 10.53
CA ARG A 237 15.15 13.50 11.83
C ARG A 237 15.88 14.58 12.64
N LYS A 238 16.80 15.32 12.01
CA LYS A 238 17.58 16.39 12.67
C LYS A 238 16.69 17.51 13.21
N VAL A 239 15.62 17.86 12.48
CA VAL A 239 14.69 18.93 12.89
C VAL A 239 13.54 18.42 13.77
N GLY A 240 13.53 17.14 14.15
CA GLY A 240 12.51 16.55 15.01
C GLY A 240 11.12 16.49 14.38
N LYS A 241 11.03 16.41 13.04
CA LYS A 241 9.75 16.31 12.32
C LYS A 241 9.56 14.91 11.76
N ALA A 242 8.31 14.43 11.80
CA ALA A 242 7.92 13.18 11.14
C ALA A 242 8.25 13.25 9.64
N TRP A 243 8.84 12.20 9.09
CA TRP A 243 9.25 12.15 7.68
C TRP A 243 8.06 11.86 6.77
N LYS A 244 7.25 12.90 6.57
CA LYS A 244 6.06 12.89 5.73
C LYS A 244 5.99 14.08 4.78
N ARG A 245 5.19 13.92 3.72
CA ARG A 245 4.91 14.98 2.74
C ARG A 245 3.45 14.94 2.31
N GLY A 246 2.76 16.08 2.38
CA GLY A 246 1.36 16.19 1.97
C GLY A 246 1.19 16.88 0.61
N TYR A 247 0.40 16.27 -0.28
CA TYR A 247 0.02 16.83 -1.57
C TYR A 247 -1.50 17.03 -1.64
N LEU A 248 -1.93 18.14 -2.24
CA LEU A 248 -3.31 18.39 -2.61
C LEU A 248 -3.40 18.47 -4.14
N LEU A 249 -4.07 17.51 -4.76
CA LEU A 249 -4.39 17.50 -6.18
C LEU A 249 -5.79 18.08 -6.36
N TYR A 250 -5.92 19.18 -7.10
CA TYR A 250 -7.22 19.80 -7.33
C TYR A 250 -7.43 20.19 -8.78
N GLY A 251 -8.67 20.15 -9.24
CA GLY A 251 -9.05 20.52 -10.60
C GLY A 251 -10.28 19.75 -11.10
N PRO A 252 -10.78 20.06 -12.31
CA PRO A 252 -11.97 19.42 -12.87
C PRO A 252 -11.88 17.88 -12.91
N PRO A 253 -13.02 17.15 -12.93
CA PRO A 253 -13.01 15.73 -13.23
C PRO A 253 -12.40 15.46 -14.62
N GLY A 254 -11.75 14.32 -14.82
CA GLY A 254 -11.12 13.96 -16.10
C GLY A 254 -9.74 14.58 -16.37
N THR A 255 -9.14 15.31 -15.42
CA THR A 255 -7.78 15.88 -15.59
C THR A 255 -6.63 14.98 -15.15
N GLY A 256 -6.92 13.72 -14.80
CA GLY A 256 -5.89 12.72 -14.48
C GLY A 256 -5.34 12.77 -13.06
N LYS A 257 -6.12 13.25 -12.07
CA LYS A 257 -5.74 13.26 -10.64
C LYS A 257 -5.31 11.86 -10.15
N SER A 258 -6.16 10.85 -10.35
CA SER A 258 -5.85 9.46 -9.94
C SER A 258 -4.73 8.85 -10.80
N SER A 259 -4.64 9.20 -12.09
CA SER A 259 -3.51 8.80 -12.94
C SER A 259 -2.17 9.34 -12.44
N LEU A 260 -2.13 10.59 -11.95
CA LEU A 260 -0.94 11.18 -11.33
C LEU A 260 -0.54 10.44 -10.05
N ILE A 261 -1.50 10.02 -9.21
CA ILE A 261 -1.21 9.20 -8.03
C ILE A 261 -0.53 7.90 -8.43
N ALA A 262 -1.06 7.22 -9.45
CA ALA A 262 -0.46 6.01 -9.98
C ALA A 262 0.95 6.25 -10.54
N ALA A 263 1.17 7.36 -11.27
CA ALA A 263 2.48 7.75 -11.76
C ALA A 263 3.49 8.01 -10.63
N ILE A 264 3.07 8.68 -9.55
CA ILE A 264 3.88 8.91 -8.35
C ILE A 264 4.23 7.57 -7.67
N ALA A 265 3.26 6.67 -7.52
CA ALA A 265 3.48 5.34 -6.94
C ALA A 265 4.48 4.53 -7.78
N ASN A 266 4.33 4.56 -9.10
CA ASN A 266 5.23 3.87 -10.04
C ASN A 266 6.65 4.44 -10.05
N TYR A 267 6.79 5.76 -9.91
CA TYR A 267 8.07 6.46 -9.84
C TYR A 267 8.82 6.13 -8.53
N LEU A 268 8.12 6.23 -7.40
CA LEU A 268 8.71 6.00 -6.07
C LEU A 268 8.82 4.52 -5.68
N LYS A 269 8.09 3.64 -6.38
CA LYS A 269 7.80 2.26 -5.97
C LYS A 269 7.11 2.19 -4.62
N PHE A 270 6.23 3.13 -4.29
CA PHE A 270 5.52 3.15 -3.01
C PHE A 270 4.19 2.40 -3.11
N ASP A 271 3.83 1.68 -2.04
CA ASP A 271 2.53 1.03 -1.95
C ASP A 271 1.42 2.08 -1.77
N VAL A 272 0.28 1.89 -2.41
CA VAL A 272 -0.85 2.83 -2.38
C VAL A 272 -1.89 2.33 -1.40
N TYR A 273 -2.34 3.19 -0.50
CA TYR A 273 -3.39 2.93 0.47
C TYR A 273 -4.55 3.84 0.17
N ASP A 274 -5.62 3.28 -0.39
CA ASP A 274 -6.84 3.99 -0.68
C ASP A 274 -7.72 4.05 0.57
N LEU A 275 -7.86 5.25 1.13
CA LEU A 275 -8.61 5.49 2.36
C LEU A 275 -9.98 6.07 2.05
N GLU A 276 -10.98 5.19 1.98
CA GLU A 276 -12.36 5.60 1.83
C GLU A 276 -12.92 6.10 3.17
N LEU A 277 -13.18 7.40 3.27
CA LEU A 277 -13.67 8.02 4.51
C LEU A 277 -15.10 7.58 4.88
N SER A 278 -15.87 7.08 3.91
CA SER A 278 -17.25 6.57 4.10
C SER A 278 -17.31 5.36 5.04
N CYS A 279 -16.26 4.53 5.05
CA CYS A 279 -16.18 3.27 5.78
C CYS A 279 -15.67 3.43 7.22
N ILE A 280 -15.26 4.64 7.60
CA ILE A 280 -14.66 4.92 8.91
C ILE A 280 -15.71 5.54 9.83
N HIS A 281 -16.25 4.72 10.72
CA HIS A 281 -17.26 5.18 11.68
C HIS A 281 -16.67 5.81 12.94
N ASN A 282 -15.44 5.42 13.33
CA ASN A 282 -14.83 5.80 14.61
C ASN A 282 -13.37 6.23 14.46
N ASP A 283 -12.95 7.21 15.27
CA ASP A 283 -11.56 7.69 15.39
C ASP A 283 -10.56 6.57 15.76
N SER A 284 -10.98 5.62 16.60
CA SER A 284 -10.15 4.47 16.98
C SER A 284 -9.86 3.54 15.80
N SER A 285 -10.82 3.38 14.89
CA SER A 285 -10.64 2.60 13.65
C SER A 285 -9.66 3.27 12.71
N LEU A 286 -9.77 4.60 12.53
CA LEU A 286 -8.81 5.38 11.74
C LEU A 286 -7.40 5.26 12.32
N ARG A 287 -7.25 5.46 13.64
CA ARG A 287 -5.94 5.36 14.29
C ARG A 287 -5.32 3.98 14.07
N ARG A 288 -6.11 2.92 14.21
CA ARG A 288 -5.64 1.55 13.99
C ARG A 288 -5.24 1.33 12.53
N LEU A 289 -5.95 1.92 11.59
CA LEU A 289 -5.68 1.87 10.16
C LEU A 289 -4.36 2.59 9.80
N LEU A 290 -4.15 3.82 10.29
CA LEU A 290 -2.93 4.60 10.06
C LEU A 290 -1.68 3.98 10.69
N LEU A 291 -1.84 3.30 11.83
CA LEU A 291 -0.77 2.53 12.47
C LEU A 291 -0.38 1.30 11.67
N ARG A 292 -1.32 0.70 10.93
CA ARG A 292 -1.09 -0.53 10.15
C ARG A 292 -0.66 -0.27 8.71
N THR A 293 -0.62 0.99 8.29
CA THR A 293 0.02 1.41 7.03
C THR A 293 1.52 1.18 7.13
N SER A 294 2.12 0.57 6.12
CA SER A 294 3.58 0.33 6.06
C SER A 294 4.35 1.65 5.85
N ASN A 295 5.68 1.59 5.97
CA ASN A 295 6.56 2.65 5.48
C ASN A 295 6.68 2.56 3.94
N ARG A 296 7.19 3.60 3.27
CA ARG A 296 7.21 3.71 1.80
C ARG A 296 5.82 3.53 1.19
N SER A 297 4.88 4.30 1.73
CA SER A 297 3.47 4.24 1.39
C SER A 297 2.95 5.61 0.94
N ILE A 298 2.01 5.58 0.00
CA ILE A 298 1.16 6.72 -0.38
C ILE A 298 -0.22 6.49 0.20
N LEU A 299 -0.64 7.34 1.14
CA LEU A 299 -2.02 7.36 1.63
C LEU A 299 -2.85 8.29 0.76
N VAL A 300 -3.85 7.74 0.10
CA VAL A 300 -4.76 8.48 -0.80
C VAL A 300 -6.07 8.72 -0.07
N ILE A 301 -6.54 9.95 -0.11
CA ILE A 301 -7.85 10.34 0.39
C ILE A 301 -8.55 11.07 -0.74
N GLU A 302 -9.43 10.35 -1.43
CA GLU A 302 -10.14 10.88 -2.60
C GLU A 302 -11.35 11.74 -2.23
N ASP A 303 -11.66 12.70 -3.09
CA ASP A 303 -12.87 13.54 -3.08
C ASP A 303 -13.21 14.12 -1.70
N ILE A 304 -12.23 14.81 -1.09
CA ILE A 304 -12.42 15.40 0.24
C ILE A 304 -13.56 16.42 0.29
N ASP A 305 -13.91 17.06 -0.82
CA ASP A 305 -15.08 17.95 -0.92
C ASP A 305 -16.43 17.23 -0.78
N CYS A 306 -16.52 15.96 -1.17
CA CYS A 306 -17.72 15.13 -0.99
C CYS A 306 -17.85 14.60 0.44
N SER A 307 -16.71 14.42 1.13
CA SER A 307 -16.66 13.92 2.51
C SER A 307 -17.04 14.99 3.56
N VAL A 308 -16.86 16.28 3.23
CA VAL A 308 -17.32 17.40 4.06
C VAL A 308 -18.82 17.58 3.86
N LYS A 309 -19.62 16.63 4.36
CA LYS A 309 -20.97 16.96 4.78
C LYS A 309 -20.82 17.89 5.99
N LEU A 310 -20.91 19.19 5.73
CA LEU A 310 -20.96 20.23 6.74
C LEU A 310 -21.88 19.78 7.90
N PRO A 311 -21.38 19.68 9.16
CA PRO A 311 -22.25 19.57 10.31
C PRO A 311 -22.94 20.93 10.49
N GLY A 312 -23.98 21.18 9.69
CA GLY A 312 -24.54 22.52 9.59
C GLY A 312 -25.60 22.77 8.52
N ARG A 313 -26.28 21.75 7.99
CA ARG A 313 -27.64 21.87 7.42
C ARG A 313 -28.39 20.54 7.55
N CYS A 314 -28.53 20.08 8.80
CA CYS A 314 -29.77 19.40 9.13
C CYS A 314 -30.83 20.49 9.08
N GLY A 315 -31.58 20.56 7.98
CA GLY A 315 -32.91 21.14 8.03
C GLY A 315 -33.69 20.35 9.06
N PHE A 316 -33.68 20.82 10.30
CA PHE A 316 -34.84 20.68 11.15
C PHE A 316 -35.93 21.49 10.45
N ASP A 317 -36.73 20.82 9.62
CA ASP A 317 -38.13 21.20 9.60
C ASP A 317 -38.65 20.91 11.02
N PRO A 318 -39.14 21.93 11.77
CA PRO A 318 -39.72 21.69 13.07
C PRO A 318 -41.12 21.12 12.84
N ILE A 319 -41.21 19.83 12.54
CA ILE A 319 -42.47 19.10 12.60
C ILE A 319 -42.33 18.00 13.66
N ILE A 320 -42.70 18.41 14.87
CA ILE A 320 -43.44 17.66 15.89
C ILE A 320 -42.89 16.27 16.26
N GLY A 321 -42.19 16.24 17.41
CA GLY A 321 -42.41 15.25 18.47
C GLY A 321 -41.94 13.82 18.22
N GLN A 322 -40.73 13.50 18.70
CA GLN A 322 -40.47 12.34 19.57
C GLN A 322 -39.05 12.38 20.11
N VAL A 323 -38.92 12.20 21.42
CA VAL A 323 -37.66 12.18 22.17
C VAL A 323 -37.03 10.79 21.99
N ASP A 324 -36.18 10.63 20.98
CA ASP A 324 -35.32 9.46 20.86
C ASP A 324 -33.89 9.82 21.31
N THR A 325 -33.48 9.22 22.42
CA THR A 325 -32.15 9.31 23.03
C THR A 325 -31.12 8.49 22.27
N LYS A 326 -31.01 8.67 20.96
CA LYS A 326 -29.84 8.18 20.21
C LYS A 326 -28.70 9.17 20.43
N LYS A 327 -27.67 8.73 21.17
CA LYS A 327 -26.38 9.43 21.19
C LYS A 327 -26.02 9.78 19.74
N PRO A 328 -25.60 11.01 19.42
CA PRO A 328 -25.11 11.30 18.09
C PRO A 328 -23.95 10.34 17.83
N GLU A 329 -24.13 9.41 16.89
CA GLU A 329 -23.02 8.64 16.35
C GLU A 329 -21.98 9.69 15.93
N GLN A 330 -20.79 9.62 16.50
CA GLN A 330 -19.71 10.54 16.19
C GLN A 330 -19.34 10.33 14.73
N GLN A 331 -20.02 11.06 13.84
CA GLN A 331 -19.68 11.07 12.44
C GLN A 331 -18.25 11.59 12.32
N PHE A 332 -17.43 10.76 11.68
CA PHE A 332 -16.06 11.06 11.38
C PHE A 332 -15.96 12.38 10.59
N THR A 333 -15.08 13.28 11.04
CA THR A 333 -14.87 14.59 10.38
C THR A 333 -13.50 14.66 9.73
N LEU A 334 -13.41 15.34 8.59
CA LEU A 334 -12.15 15.62 7.91
C LEU A 334 -11.14 16.37 8.81
N CYS A 335 -11.63 17.23 9.70
CA CYS A 335 -10.81 17.89 10.72
C CYS A 335 -10.24 16.89 11.74
N GLY A 336 -11.01 15.88 12.14
CA GLY A 336 -10.55 14.77 12.96
C GLY A 336 -9.40 14.01 12.31
N LEU A 337 -9.57 13.61 11.04
CA LEU A 337 -8.54 12.94 10.23
C LEU A 337 -7.20 13.70 10.26
N LEU A 338 -7.25 15.01 10.02
CA LEU A 338 -6.04 15.82 9.97
C LEU A 338 -5.37 15.97 11.33
N ASN A 339 -6.12 15.96 12.43
CA ASN A 339 -5.53 15.93 13.77
C ASN A 339 -4.77 14.61 14.01
N PHE A 340 -5.22 13.50 13.44
CA PHE A 340 -4.46 12.24 13.47
C PHE A 340 -3.23 12.29 12.57
N ILE A 341 -3.36 12.87 11.38
CA ILE A 341 -2.25 13.03 10.43
C ILE A 341 -1.19 14.00 10.96
N ASP A 342 -1.54 15.00 11.76
CA ASP A 342 -0.61 16.00 12.30
C ASP A 342 -0.11 15.65 13.72
N GLY A 343 -0.89 14.88 14.48
CA GLY A 343 -0.62 14.56 15.88
C GLY A 343 0.47 13.51 16.09
N LEU A 344 0.65 13.10 17.35
CA LEU A 344 1.70 12.14 17.78
C LEU A 344 1.64 10.80 17.03
N TRP A 345 0.45 10.37 16.58
CA TRP A 345 0.23 9.16 15.80
C TRP A 345 0.90 9.19 14.42
N SER A 346 1.14 10.39 13.89
CA SER A 346 1.91 10.60 12.67
C SER A 346 3.38 10.22 12.79
N SER A 347 3.91 10.10 14.01
CA SER A 347 5.32 9.77 14.26
C SER A 347 5.57 8.26 14.31
N CYS A 348 4.51 7.45 14.27
CA CYS A 348 4.59 6.00 14.33
C CYS A 348 4.92 5.34 12.98
N GLY A 349 5.24 6.13 11.95
CA GLY A 349 5.73 5.65 10.67
C GLY A 349 6.62 6.66 9.99
N ASP A 350 7.61 6.14 9.26
CA ASP A 350 8.61 6.92 8.53
C ASP A 350 8.35 6.79 7.02
N GLU A 351 8.76 7.80 6.24
CA GLU A 351 8.76 7.74 4.77
C GLU A 351 7.34 7.60 4.18
N ARG A 352 6.44 8.53 4.51
CA ARG A 352 5.04 8.51 4.05
C ARG A 352 4.64 9.73 3.23
N ILE A 353 3.92 9.49 2.14
CA ILE A 353 3.31 10.54 1.33
C ILE A 353 1.80 10.47 1.53
N ILE A 354 1.15 11.63 1.66
CA ILE A 354 -0.30 11.72 1.79
C ILE A 354 -0.80 12.57 0.63
N ILE A 355 -1.72 12.04 -0.17
CA ILE A 355 -2.30 12.73 -1.32
C ILE A 355 -3.80 12.87 -1.11
N PHE A 356 -4.25 14.11 -1.14
CA PHE A 356 -5.66 14.47 -1.11
C PHE A 356 -6.11 14.87 -2.51
N THR A 357 -7.28 14.40 -2.96
CA THR A 357 -7.88 14.86 -4.21
C THR A 357 -9.16 15.65 -3.95
N THR A 358 -9.40 16.70 -4.73
CA THR A 358 -10.66 17.46 -4.70
C THR A 358 -10.99 18.03 -6.07
N ASN A 359 -12.27 18.17 -6.37
CA ASN A 359 -12.69 18.91 -7.56
C ASN A 359 -12.81 20.42 -7.30
N HIS A 360 -12.94 20.82 -6.03
CA HIS A 360 -13.31 22.16 -5.60
C HIS A 360 -12.45 22.65 -4.43
N LYS A 361 -11.28 23.23 -4.74
CA LYS A 361 -10.36 23.75 -3.72
C LYS A 361 -11.00 24.83 -2.85
N GLU A 362 -11.88 25.63 -3.42
CA GLU A 362 -12.60 26.73 -2.77
C GLU A 362 -13.58 26.27 -1.69
N LYS A 363 -14.04 25.02 -1.74
CA LYS A 363 -14.94 24.44 -0.73
C LYS A 363 -14.20 23.95 0.51
N LEU A 364 -12.87 23.89 0.47
CA LEU A 364 -12.06 23.39 1.57
C LEU A 364 -11.85 24.46 2.63
N GLU A 365 -11.93 24.05 3.91
CA GLU A 365 -11.62 24.96 5.00
C GLU A 365 -10.14 25.39 4.96
N PRO A 366 -9.82 26.69 5.12
CA PRO A 366 -8.43 27.17 5.12
C PRO A 366 -7.54 26.53 6.19
N ALA A 367 -8.12 25.99 7.26
CA ALA A 367 -7.39 25.27 8.31
C ALA A 367 -6.76 23.95 7.82
N LEU A 368 -7.29 23.36 6.74
CA LEU A 368 -6.77 22.13 6.13
C LEU A 368 -5.50 22.41 5.29
N LEU A 369 -5.43 23.61 4.69
CA LEU A 369 -4.36 24.04 3.79
C LEU A 369 -3.08 24.50 4.50
N ARG A 370 -3.00 24.34 5.82
CA ARG A 370 -1.84 24.77 6.61
C ARG A 370 -0.59 23.93 6.28
N PRO A 371 0.61 24.53 6.24
CA PRO A 371 1.87 23.79 6.11
C PRO A 371 2.02 22.72 7.18
N GLY A 372 2.54 21.54 6.81
CA GLY A 372 2.61 20.34 7.65
C GLY A 372 1.47 19.34 7.40
N ARG A 373 0.38 19.77 6.74
CA ARG A 373 -0.75 18.93 6.34
C ARG A 373 -0.79 18.74 4.83
N MET A 374 -1.02 19.82 4.08
CA MET A 374 -1.06 19.84 2.62
C MET A 374 0.00 20.83 2.13
N ASP A 375 1.24 20.36 2.02
CA ASP A 375 2.42 21.21 1.75
C ASP A 375 2.49 21.69 0.30
N VAL A 376 2.13 20.82 -0.64
CA VAL A 376 2.25 21.07 -2.09
C VAL A 376 0.87 21.01 -2.71
N HIS A 377 0.45 22.10 -3.36
CA HIS A 377 -0.84 22.18 -4.05
C HIS A 377 -0.61 22.12 -5.54
N ILE A 378 -1.17 21.11 -6.20
CA ILE A 378 -1.01 20.86 -7.63
C ILE A 378 -2.37 21.08 -8.29
N ASN A 379 -2.42 22.09 -9.17
CA ASN A 379 -3.59 22.34 -10.00
C ASN A 379 -3.53 21.45 -11.24
N MET A 380 -4.41 20.46 -11.31
CA MET A 380 -4.65 19.63 -12.49
C MET A 380 -5.67 20.35 -13.38
N SER A 381 -5.19 21.37 -14.09
CA SER A 381 -6.01 22.20 -14.97
C SER A 381 -6.43 21.48 -16.25
N TYR A 382 -7.19 22.18 -17.09
CA TYR A 382 -7.48 21.78 -18.46
C TYR A 382 -6.20 21.51 -19.28
N LEU A 383 -6.39 20.79 -20.39
CA LEU A 383 -5.32 20.35 -21.28
C LEU A 383 -4.50 21.57 -21.77
N THR A 384 -3.18 21.46 -21.69
CA THR A 384 -2.26 22.45 -22.24
C THR A 384 -1.70 21.97 -23.58
N PRO A 385 -1.17 22.86 -24.44
CA PRO A 385 -0.45 22.46 -25.65
C PRO A 385 0.66 21.43 -25.37
N GLY A 386 1.40 21.59 -24.28
CA GLY A 386 2.42 20.63 -23.84
C GLY A 386 1.82 19.27 -23.47
N GLY A 387 0.69 19.25 -22.74
CA GLY A 387 -0.02 18.02 -22.43
C GLY A 387 -0.61 17.32 -23.67
N PHE A 388 -1.06 18.09 -24.68
CA PHE A 388 -1.55 17.54 -25.93
C PHE A 388 -0.45 16.84 -26.73
N LYS A 389 0.77 17.40 -26.78
CA LYS A 389 1.92 16.72 -27.41
C LYS A 389 2.18 15.35 -26.80
N VAL A 390 2.03 15.22 -25.48
CA VAL A 390 2.15 13.93 -24.78
C VAL A 390 1.02 12.97 -25.22
N LEU A 391 -0.22 13.44 -25.34
CA LEU A 391 -1.31 12.62 -25.87
C LEU A 391 -1.05 12.20 -27.32
N ALA A 392 -0.72 13.13 -28.21
CA ALA A 392 -0.44 12.82 -29.61
C ALA A 392 0.71 11.80 -29.75
N SER A 393 1.76 11.92 -28.94
CA SER A 393 2.87 10.95 -28.94
C SER A 393 2.48 9.58 -28.39
N ASN A 394 1.54 9.49 -27.45
CA ASN A 394 1.17 8.21 -26.83
C ASN A 394 0.08 7.46 -27.61
N TYR A 395 -0.80 8.19 -28.30
CA TYR A 395 -1.95 7.63 -28.99
C TYR A 395 -1.71 7.45 -30.49
N LEU A 396 -0.93 8.33 -31.12
CA LEU A 396 -0.71 8.36 -32.57
C LEU A 396 0.76 8.10 -32.94
N ASP A 397 1.63 7.80 -31.96
CA ASP A 397 3.09 7.66 -32.12
C ASP A 397 3.77 8.87 -32.80
N ILE A 398 3.17 10.07 -32.69
CA ILE A 398 3.73 11.30 -33.26
C ILE A 398 4.74 11.90 -32.29
N HIS A 399 6.03 11.68 -32.56
CA HIS A 399 7.10 12.26 -31.76
C HIS A 399 7.50 13.67 -32.22
N GLU A 400 8.13 14.46 -31.34
CA GLU A 400 8.60 15.83 -31.64
C GLU A 400 9.58 15.89 -32.84
N HIS A 401 10.17 14.77 -33.26
CA HIS A 401 11.04 14.69 -34.42
C HIS A 401 10.29 14.40 -35.74
N ASP A 402 9.02 13.96 -35.68
CA ASP A 402 8.17 13.65 -36.84
C ASP A 402 7.30 14.82 -37.30
N HIS A 403 7.54 16.03 -36.77
CA HIS A 403 6.90 17.30 -37.19
C HIS A 403 7.01 17.63 -38.70
N HIS A 404 7.67 16.79 -39.49
CA HIS A 404 7.74 16.91 -40.94
C HIS A 404 6.45 16.54 -41.67
N HIS A 405 5.50 15.80 -41.06
CA HIS A 405 4.30 15.36 -41.78
C HIS A 405 3.06 16.25 -41.56
N HIS A 406 2.81 16.84 -40.37
CA HIS A 406 1.57 17.62 -40.07
C HIS A 406 1.74 18.90 -39.22
N PRO A 407 2.62 19.85 -39.57
CA PRO A 407 2.89 21.04 -38.74
C PRO A 407 1.74 22.07 -38.69
N SER A 408 0.81 22.07 -39.66
CA SER A 408 -0.32 23.01 -39.71
C SER A 408 -1.43 22.63 -38.73
N GLN A 409 -1.89 21.38 -38.76
CA GLN A 409 -2.94 20.86 -37.87
C GLN A 409 -2.52 20.93 -36.40
N MET A 410 -1.26 20.59 -36.10
CA MET A 410 -0.74 20.66 -34.72
C MET A 410 -0.79 22.09 -34.17
N LYS A 411 -0.40 23.09 -34.96
CA LYS A 411 -0.47 24.50 -34.56
C LYS A 411 -1.91 24.97 -34.36
N GLU A 412 -2.82 24.58 -35.26
CA GLU A 412 -4.25 24.91 -35.12
C GLU A 412 -4.82 24.34 -33.81
N ILE A 413 -4.52 23.07 -33.50
CA ILE A 413 -4.96 22.42 -32.25
C ILE A 413 -4.39 23.14 -31.03
N GLU A 414 -3.10 23.49 -31.03
CA GLU A 414 -2.47 24.22 -29.92
C GLU A 414 -3.14 25.59 -29.65
N GLU A 415 -3.60 26.29 -30.69
CA GLU A 415 -4.33 27.55 -30.54
C GLU A 415 -5.77 27.34 -30.06
N LEU A 416 -6.45 26.30 -30.54
CA LEU A 416 -7.82 25.97 -30.14
C LEU A 416 -7.89 25.49 -28.68
N ILE A 417 -6.92 24.70 -28.21
CA ILE A 417 -6.84 24.20 -26.83
C ILE A 417 -6.74 25.34 -25.83
N LYS A 418 -6.02 26.42 -26.16
CA LYS A 418 -5.89 27.61 -25.29
C LYS A 418 -7.24 28.30 -25.02
N LYS A 419 -8.25 28.07 -25.87
CA LYS A 419 -9.57 28.71 -25.78
C LYS A 419 -10.66 27.76 -25.21
N ALA A 420 -10.57 26.46 -25.54
CA ALA A 420 -11.68 25.52 -25.41
C ALA A 420 -11.92 24.95 -24.00
N GLU A 421 -10.99 25.10 -23.04
CA GLU A 421 -11.11 24.50 -21.67
C GLU A 421 -11.52 23.02 -21.71
N VAL A 422 -10.80 22.22 -22.48
CA VAL A 422 -11.05 20.77 -22.60
C VAL A 422 -10.19 19.97 -21.65
N THR A 423 -10.72 18.84 -21.17
CA THR A 423 -9.98 17.93 -20.31
C THR A 423 -9.13 16.94 -21.13
N PRO A 424 -8.00 16.46 -20.59
CA PRO A 424 -7.24 15.38 -21.20
C PRO A 424 -8.08 14.12 -21.51
N ALA A 425 -9.04 13.78 -20.65
CA ALA A 425 -9.92 12.63 -20.87
C ALA A 425 -10.82 12.79 -22.12
N GLU A 426 -11.42 13.97 -22.31
CA GLU A 426 -12.25 14.25 -23.50
C GLU A 426 -11.43 14.16 -24.80
N VAL A 427 -10.21 14.71 -24.80
CA VAL A 427 -9.34 14.66 -25.99
C VAL A 427 -8.80 13.26 -26.23
N ALA A 428 -8.48 12.51 -25.17
CA ALA A 428 -8.07 11.12 -25.30
C ALA A 428 -9.20 10.24 -25.89
N GLU A 429 -10.46 10.48 -25.51
CA GLU A 429 -11.62 9.79 -26.08
C GLU A 429 -11.77 10.08 -27.58
N GLU A 430 -11.56 11.33 -28.01
CA GLU A 430 -11.58 11.68 -29.43
C GLU A 430 -10.44 10.99 -30.20
N LEU A 431 -9.23 10.96 -29.62
CA LEU A 431 -8.07 10.30 -30.23
C LEU A 431 -8.24 8.79 -30.38
N MET A 432 -9.04 8.15 -29.52
CA MET A 432 -9.31 6.70 -29.55
C MET A 432 -10.33 6.28 -30.62
N LYS A 433 -11.00 7.21 -31.31
CA LYS A 433 -12.05 6.84 -32.28
C LYS A 433 -11.52 6.18 -33.54
N THR A 434 -10.29 6.48 -33.92
CA THR A 434 -9.70 6.01 -35.18
C THR A 434 -8.20 5.83 -35.01
N ASP A 435 -7.66 4.73 -35.55
CA ASP A 435 -6.22 4.44 -35.52
C ASP A 435 -5.42 5.26 -36.55
N ASP A 436 -6.10 5.87 -37.53
CA ASP A 436 -5.49 6.76 -38.52
C ASP A 436 -5.19 8.13 -37.89
N ALA A 437 -3.91 8.50 -37.87
CA ALA A 437 -3.44 9.74 -37.26
C ALA A 437 -4.03 11.00 -37.91
N HIS A 438 -4.25 11.01 -39.22
CA HIS A 438 -4.80 12.18 -39.92
C HIS A 438 -6.27 12.37 -39.57
N VAL A 439 -7.06 11.29 -39.67
CA VAL A 439 -8.50 11.31 -39.36
C VAL A 439 -8.73 11.67 -37.90
N SER A 440 -7.91 11.11 -37.00
CA SER A 440 -7.96 11.38 -35.56
C SER A 440 -7.66 12.86 -35.24
N LEU A 441 -6.61 13.44 -35.84
CA LEU A 441 -6.28 14.86 -35.66
C LEU A 441 -7.36 15.80 -36.21
N ASP A 442 -7.95 15.50 -37.36
CA ASP A 442 -9.07 16.27 -37.90
C ASP A 442 -10.32 16.16 -37.00
N GLY A 443 -10.59 14.97 -36.47
CA GLY A 443 -11.63 14.74 -35.45
C GLY A 443 -11.44 15.63 -34.22
N VAL A 444 -10.21 15.72 -33.70
CA VAL A 444 -9.85 16.61 -32.58
C VAL A 444 -10.06 18.08 -32.95
N VAL A 445 -9.66 18.53 -34.15
CA VAL A 445 -9.90 19.91 -34.60
C VAL A 445 -11.39 20.23 -34.62
N ASN A 446 -12.21 19.35 -35.20
CA ASN A 446 -13.66 19.51 -35.27
C ASN A 446 -14.31 19.51 -33.88
N PHE A 447 -13.87 18.63 -32.98
CA PHE A 447 -14.29 18.61 -31.58
C PHE A 447 -13.97 19.93 -30.86
N LEU A 448 -12.74 20.44 -31.00
CA LEU A 448 -12.32 21.69 -30.36
C LEU A 448 -13.05 22.92 -30.92
N LYS A 449 -13.33 22.95 -32.22
CA LYS A 449 -14.14 24.01 -32.85
C LYS A 449 -15.56 24.03 -32.28
N ARG A 450 -16.21 22.87 -32.16
CA ARG A 450 -17.54 22.74 -31.53
C ARG A 450 -17.55 23.23 -30.08
N LYS A 451 -16.60 22.77 -29.26
CA LYS A 451 -16.46 23.23 -27.85
C LYS A 451 -16.25 24.73 -27.72
N ASN A 452 -15.45 25.33 -28.60
CA ASN A 452 -15.27 26.78 -28.62
C ASN A 452 -16.56 27.53 -28.95
N ILE A 453 -17.36 27.04 -29.91
CA ILE A 453 -18.66 27.64 -30.26
C ILE A 453 -19.64 27.51 -29.09
N GLU A 454 -19.78 26.33 -28.50
CA GLU A 454 -20.64 26.10 -27.34
C GLU A 454 -20.27 27.03 -26.17
N LYS A 455 -18.97 27.29 -25.97
CA LYS A 455 -18.50 28.21 -24.95
C LYS A 455 -18.90 29.65 -25.26
N ILE A 456 -18.74 30.11 -26.50
CA ILE A 456 -19.16 31.45 -26.93
C ILE A 456 -20.68 31.62 -26.76
N GLU A 457 -21.47 30.62 -27.15
CA GLU A 457 -22.92 30.63 -26.97
C GLU A 457 -23.30 30.68 -25.48
N ASN A 458 -22.67 29.86 -24.63
CA ASN A 458 -22.93 29.85 -23.19
C ASN A 458 -22.50 31.14 -22.47
N VAL A 459 -21.46 31.84 -22.95
CA VAL A 459 -21.07 33.15 -22.43
C VAL A 459 -22.07 34.23 -22.87
N GLY A 460 -22.49 34.23 -24.14
CA GLY A 460 -23.50 35.15 -24.66
C GLY A 460 -24.87 35.03 -23.97
N PHE A 461 -25.30 33.81 -23.62
CA PHE A 461 -26.53 33.58 -22.87
C PHE A 461 -26.46 34.04 -21.40
N LYS A 462 -25.27 34.07 -20.78
CA LYS A 462 -25.08 34.54 -19.40
C LYS A 462 -25.02 36.06 -19.27
N GLU A 463 -24.65 36.79 -20.32
CA GLU A 463 -24.53 38.25 -20.31
C GLU A 463 -25.80 38.99 -20.78
N GLY A 464 -26.86 38.29 -21.17
CA GLY A 464 -28.18 38.89 -21.43
C GLY A 464 -28.25 39.89 -22.60
N GLY A 465 -27.23 39.92 -23.46
CA GLY A 465 -27.18 40.79 -24.63
C GLY A 465 -27.28 40.00 -25.93
N GLU A 466 -28.17 40.42 -26.81
CA GLU A 466 -28.28 39.94 -28.19
C GLU A 466 -26.93 40.14 -28.90
N CYS A 467 -26.15 39.06 -29.04
CA CYS A 467 -24.81 39.11 -29.62
C CYS A 467 -24.88 38.94 -31.15
N ASP A 468 -24.94 40.05 -31.88
CA ASP A 468 -24.61 40.10 -33.31
C ASP A 468 -23.08 39.97 -33.49
N LEU A 469 -22.58 38.74 -33.59
CA LEU A 469 -21.17 38.45 -33.88
C LEU A 469 -21.01 37.74 -35.25
N PRO A 470 -20.40 38.41 -36.26
CA PRO A 470 -20.11 37.82 -37.58
C PRO A 470 -19.24 36.55 -37.54
N GLU A 471 -18.46 36.35 -36.47
CA GLU A 471 -17.60 35.18 -36.26
C GLU A 471 -18.40 33.88 -36.03
N LEU A 472 -19.57 33.96 -35.38
CA LEU A 472 -20.48 32.81 -35.18
C LEU A 472 -21.09 32.33 -36.50
N LYS A 473 -21.41 33.25 -37.41
CA LYS A 473 -21.90 32.90 -38.75
C LYS A 473 -20.82 32.24 -39.60
N LYS A 474 -19.58 32.75 -39.56
CA LYS A 474 -18.43 32.13 -40.26
C LYS A 474 -18.10 30.73 -39.73
N ALA A 475 -18.05 30.56 -38.41
CA ALA A 475 -17.72 29.26 -37.80
C ALA A 475 -18.82 28.19 -38.05
N LYS A 476 -20.10 28.58 -38.05
CA LYS A 476 -21.21 27.68 -38.43
C LYS A 476 -21.19 27.29 -39.92
N ILE A 477 -20.73 28.19 -40.80
CA ILE A 477 -20.57 27.89 -42.23
C ILE A 477 -19.42 26.91 -42.46
N ASP A 478 -18.29 27.08 -41.76
CA ASP A 478 -17.13 26.19 -41.92
C ASP A 478 -17.45 24.74 -41.46
N ILE A 479 -18.20 24.54 -40.37
CA ILE A 479 -18.60 23.19 -39.92
C ILE A 479 -19.58 22.53 -40.88
N ASN A 480 -20.62 23.25 -41.33
CA ASN A 480 -21.58 22.71 -42.30
C ASN A 480 -20.91 22.33 -43.63
N SER A 481 -19.82 23.01 -44.02
CA SER A 481 -19.05 22.67 -45.22
C SER A 481 -18.18 21.42 -45.06
N VAL A 482 -17.86 21.03 -43.81
CA VAL A 482 -17.09 19.82 -43.47
C VAL A 482 -18.01 18.62 -43.28
N GLU A 483 -19.15 18.78 -42.61
CA GLU A 483 -20.20 17.72 -42.51
C GLU A 483 -20.75 17.35 -43.89
N MET A 484 -20.97 18.34 -44.78
CA MET A 484 -21.34 18.05 -46.18
C MET A 484 -20.24 17.33 -46.98
N LYS A 485 -18.98 17.34 -46.53
CA LYS A 485 -17.90 16.58 -47.19
C LYS A 485 -17.80 15.16 -46.65
N SER A 486 -17.94 14.96 -45.34
CA SER A 486 -17.98 13.61 -44.76
C SER A 486 -19.18 12.80 -45.25
N ASP A 487 -20.37 13.44 -45.35
CA ASP A 487 -21.58 12.76 -45.82
C ASP A 487 -21.53 12.42 -47.33
N VAL A 488 -20.69 13.12 -48.10
CA VAL A 488 -20.49 12.85 -49.53
C VAL A 488 -19.43 11.78 -49.76
N GLU A 489 -18.39 11.70 -48.92
CA GLU A 489 -17.41 10.61 -48.97
C GLU A 489 -18.03 9.27 -48.50
N ASP A 490 -18.84 9.27 -47.43
CA ASP A 490 -19.56 8.07 -46.97
C ASP A 490 -20.65 7.60 -47.97
N ALA A 491 -21.15 8.48 -48.83
CA ALA A 491 -22.11 8.15 -49.89
C ALA A 491 -21.46 7.70 -51.20
N LEU A 492 -20.13 7.85 -51.35
CA LEU A 492 -19.38 7.39 -52.52
C LEU A 492 -18.70 6.02 -52.30
N ASP A 493 -18.60 5.57 -51.05
CA ASP A 493 -18.07 4.26 -50.65
C ASP A 493 -19.16 3.18 -50.36
N GLN A 494 -20.44 3.47 -50.61
CA GLN A 494 -21.56 2.51 -50.67
C GLN A 494 -22.01 2.26 -52.12
#